data_AF-A0A523TXQ6-F1
#
_entry.id   AF-A0A523TXQ6-F1
#
_cell.length_a   1.000
_cell.length_b   1.000
_cell.length_c   1.000
_cell.angle_alpha   90.00
_cell.angle_beta   90.00
_cell.angle_gamma   90.00
#
_symmetry.space_group_name_H-M   'P 1'
#
loop_
_entity.id
_entity.type
_entity.pdbx_description
1 polymer ?
#
loop_
_entity_poly.entity_id
_entity_poly.type
_entity_poly.pdbx_seq_one_letter_code
_entity_poly.pdbx_strand_id
1 'polypeptide(L)' 'MQSFDWRPEHVRREIAVIAYHFHWSRAECMGLSRRERAAWIEEIKRINKEIEKAMKGKSK' A
#
# COMPACT_ATOMS: atom_id res chain seq x y z
N MET A 1 20.55 8.44 0.62
CA MET A 1 20.42 8.25 -0.84
C MET A 1 19.48 7.06 -1.05
N GLN A 2 18.23 7.30 -1.47
CA GLN A 2 17.23 6.23 -1.50
C GLN A 2 17.59 5.19 -2.55
N SER A 3 17.75 3.93 -2.13
CA SER A 3 17.90 2.76 -2.98
C SER A 3 16.73 2.72 -3.96
N PHE A 4 16.99 3.01 -5.24
CA PHE A 4 16.00 2.90 -6.30
C PHE A 4 15.91 1.42 -6.67
N ASP A 5 15.30 0.62 -5.78
CA ASP A 5 15.18 -0.82 -5.97
C ASP A 5 14.16 -1.10 -7.08
N TRP A 6 14.66 -1.22 -8.31
CA TRP A 6 13.91 -1.49 -9.54
C TRP A 6 13.50 -2.97 -9.66
N ARG A 7 13.68 -3.79 -8.62
CA ARG A 7 13.46 -5.23 -8.78
C ARG A 7 11.98 -5.52 -9.05
N PRO A 8 11.65 -6.31 -10.08
CA PRO A 8 10.28 -6.64 -10.44
C PRO A 8 9.46 -7.22 -9.27
N GLU A 9 10.11 -7.85 -8.30
CA GLU A 9 9.51 -8.37 -7.06
C GLU A 9 8.90 -7.27 -6.20
N HIS A 10 9.57 -6.11 -6.10
CA HIS A 10 9.08 -4.96 -5.32
C HIS A 10 7.83 -4.38 -5.96
N VAL A 11 7.88 -4.12 -7.27
CA VAL A 11 6.73 -3.56 -8.01
C VAL A 11 5.53 -4.52 -7.94
N ARG A 12 5.75 -5.83 -8.09
CA ARG A 12 4.69 -6.84 -7.92
C ARG A 12 4.06 -6.77 -6.53
N ARG A 13 4.88 -6.61 -5.48
CA ARG A 13 4.38 -6.49 -4.10
C ARG A 13 3.59 -5.21 -3.89
N GLU A 14 4.07 -4.07 -4.38
CA GLU A 14 3.36 -2.79 -4.32
C GLU A 14 1.96 -2.90 -4.95
N ILE A 15 1.90 -3.48 -6.15
CA ILE A 15 0.64 -3.67 -6.89
C ILE A 15 -0.29 -4.64 -6.14
N ALA A 16 0.24 -5.74 -5.62
CA ALA A 16 -0.56 -6.71 -4.89
C ALA A 16 -1.20 -6.10 -3.64
N VAL A 17 -0.44 -5.29 -2.88
CA VAL A 17 -0.95 -4.59 -1.70
C VAL A 17 -2.06 -3.62 -2.09
N ILE A 18 -1.83 -2.77 -3.10
CA ILE A 18 -2.82 -1.77 -3.53
C ILE A 18 -4.08 -2.46 -4.08
N ALA A 19 -3.92 -3.45 -4.96
CA ALA A 19 -5.03 -4.18 -5.55
C ALA A 19 -5.84 -4.97 -4.51
N TYR A 20 -5.19 -5.53 -3.49
CA TYR A 20 -5.88 -6.23 -2.41
C TYR A 20 -6.76 -5.29 -1.58
N HIS A 21 -6.30 -4.08 -1.30
CA HIS A 21 -7.02 -3.13 -0.43
C HIS A 21 -8.06 -2.28 -1.15
N PHE A 22 -7.79 -1.85 -2.38
CA PHE A 22 -8.69 -0.99 -3.16
C PHE A 22 -9.48 -1.73 -4.22
N HIS A 23 -9.19 -3.02 -4.44
CA HIS A 23 -9.82 -3.86 -5.46
C HIS A 23 -9.66 -3.33 -6.90
N TRP A 24 -8.69 -2.44 -7.12
CA TRP A 24 -8.30 -2.00 -8.45
C TRP A 24 -7.66 -3.14 -9.24
N SER A 25 -7.83 -3.11 -10.55
CA SER A 25 -7.21 -4.08 -11.43
C SER A 25 -5.68 -3.93 -11.42
N ARG A 26 -4.98 -5.01 -11.79
CA ARG A 26 -3.52 -4.96 -12.01
C ARG A 26 -3.13 -3.85 -12.99
N ALA A 27 -3.94 -3.60 -14.02
CA ALA A 27 -3.67 -2.60 -15.04
C ALA A 27 -3.72 -1.17 -14.46
N GLU A 28 -4.74 -0.87 -13.66
CA GLU A 28 -4.87 0.42 -12.98
C GLU A 28 -3.70 0.67 -12.03
N CYS A 29 -3.32 -0.33 -11.22
CA CYS A 29 -2.17 -0.22 -10.33
C CYS A 29 -0.83 -0.06 -11.07
N MET A 30 -0.68 -0.68 -12.25
CA MET A 30 0.49 -0.52 -13.12
C MET A 30 0.56 0.88 -13.76
N GLY A 31 -0.58 1.54 -13.96
CA GLY A 31 -0.66 2.91 -14.48
C GLY A 31 -0.16 3.97 -13.51
N LEU A 32 -0.11 3.66 -12.21
CA LEU A 32 0.43 4.54 -11.18
C LEU A 32 1.96 4.65 -11.27
N SER A 33 2.48 5.86 -11.13
CA SER A 33 3.90 6.08 -10.93
C SER A 33 4.39 5.44 -9.62
N ARG A 34 5.70 5.22 -9.51
CA ARG A 34 6.32 4.71 -8.26
C ARG A 34 6.00 5.59 -7.05
N ARG A 35 5.91 6.91 -7.24
CA ARG A 35 5.57 7.86 -6.17
C ARG A 35 4.12 7.72 -5.73
N GLU A 36 3.20 7.57 -6.67
CA GLU A 36 1.79 7.36 -6.36
C GLU A 36 1.57 6.03 -5.64
N ARG A 37 2.21 4.94 -6.10
CA ARG A 37 2.15 3.66 -5.40
C ARG A 37 2.68 3.76 -3.97
N ALA A 38 3.80 4.44 -3.77
CA ALA A 38 4.35 4.67 -2.43
C ALA A 38 3.38 5.47 -1.54
N ALA A 39 2.76 6.53 -2.07
CA ALA A 39 1.77 7.32 -1.34
C ALA A 39 0.55 6.48 -0.90
N TRP A 40 0.02 5.65 -1.80
CA TRP A 40 -1.10 4.76 -1.47
C TRP A 40 -0.73 3.69 -0.44
N ILE A 41 0.48 3.15 -0.49
CA ILE A 41 0.95 2.19 0.52
C ILE A 41 1.04 2.83 1.90
N GLU A 42 1.53 4.08 2.00
CA GLU A 42 1.55 4.81 3.27
C GLU A 42 0.14 5.14 3.79
N GLU A 43 -0.80 5.45 2.89
CA GLU A 43 -2.21 5.63 3.24
C GLU A 43 -2.82 4.35 3.85
N ILE A 44 -2.61 3.21 3.19
CA ILE A 44 -3.07 1.90 3.68
C ILE A 44 -2.52 1.62 5.09
N LYS A 45 -1.22 1.85 5.31
CA LYS A 45 -0.59 1.66 6.62
C LYS A 45 -1.23 2.57 7.68
N ARG A 46 -1.52 3.83 7.33
CA ARG A 46 -2.16 4.78 8.24
C ARG A 46 -3.55 4.29 8.65
N ILE A 47 -4.38 3.91 7.67
CA ILE A 47 -5.74 3.40 7.92
C ILE A 47 -5.70 2.17 8.83
N ASN A 48 -4.85 1.19 8.52
CA ASN A 48 -4.72 -0.02 9.32
C ASN A 48 -4.32 0.28 10.78
N LYS A 49 -3.39 1.23 10.98
CA LYS A 49 -2.98 1.66 12.32
C LYS A 49 -4.12 2.34 13.09
N GLU A 50 -4.93 3.16 12.44
CA GLU A 50 -6.08 3.80 13.09
C GLU A 50 -7.17 2.78 13.45
N ILE A 51 -7.45 1.80 12.57
CA ILE A 51 -8.37 0.70 12.85
C ILE A 51 -7.87 -0.12 14.05
N GLU A 52 -6.58 -0.49 14.05
CA GLU A 52 -5.98 -1.25 15.14
C GLU A 52 -6.10 -0.52 16.48
N LYS A 53 -5.81 0.79 16.52
CA LYS A 53 -6.01 1.62 17.72
C LYS A 53 -7.46 1.64 18.16
N ALA A 54 -8.39 1.86 17.24
CA ALA A 54 -9.82 1.91 17.53
C ALA A 54 -10.34 0.57 18.10
N MET A 55 -9.84 -0.56 17.61
CA MET A 55 -10.20 -1.88 18.12
C MET A 55 -9.61 -2.16 19.50
N LYS A 56 -8.34 -1.81 19.74
CA LYS A 56 -7.69 -1.98 21.06
C LYS A 56 -8.34 -1.14 22.16
N GLY A 57 -8.87 0.04 21.83
CA GLY A 57 -9.60 0.89 22.77
C GLY A 57 -10.97 0.36 23.19
N LYS A 58 -11.57 -0.58 22.44
CA LYS A 58 -12.87 -1.19 22.76
C LYS A 58 -12.78 -2.44 23.65
N SER A 59 -11.58 -3.02 23.78
CA SER A 59 -11.34 -4.21 24.61
C SER A 59 -10.80 -3.89 26.01
N LYS A 60 -10.80 -2.62 26.40
CA LYS A 60 -10.34 -2.13 27.71
C LYS A 60 -11.46 -1.35 28.39
#